data_AF-A0A7K3PN62-F1
#
_entry.id   AF-A0A7K3PN62-F1
#
_cell.length_a   1.000
_cell.length_b   1.000
_cell.length_c   1.000
_cell.angle_alpha   90.00
_cell.angle_beta   90.00
_cell.angle_gamma   90.00
#
_symmetry.space_group_name_H-M   'P 1'
#
loop_
_entity.id
_entity.type
_entity.pdbx_description
1 polymer ?
#
loop_
_entity_poly.entity_id
_entity_poly.type
_entity_poly.pdbx_seq_one_letter_code
_entity_poly.pdbx_strand_id
1 'polypeptide(L)'
;GGMEAFDAAVAAGVSHELAESLVALVRGSEGARITVGWAPAAGVPEGCGALAEPVEFTPGDLPALREAAARYLRAEPSVPVRITGTVVRMRRPGPRGTGTVRLRVLAGAEVPHVRVALDEEGYRIAGHAHLVGLPVRVLGRLESRGGFRRLTGACEITPVQVDDAERDRLLKAVQEHVEVAAFLEETCGDGGDCGN
;
A
#
# COMPACT_ATOMS: atom_id res chain seq x y z
N GLY A 1 -15.11 -18.89 -19.03
CA GLY A 1 -15.17 -17.44 -19.27
C GLY A 1 -13.82 -16.99 -19.76
N GLY A 2 -13.79 -16.20 -20.85
CA GLY A 2 -12.54 -15.75 -21.46
C GLY A 2 -11.86 -14.62 -20.67
N MET A 3 -10.54 -14.50 -20.84
CA MET A 3 -9.66 -13.57 -20.13
C MET A 3 -10.03 -12.08 -20.29
N GLU A 4 -10.78 -11.71 -21.35
CA GLU A 4 -11.26 -10.34 -21.60
C GLU A 4 -12.20 -9.83 -20.50
N ALA A 5 -12.93 -10.73 -19.84
CA ALA A 5 -13.83 -10.37 -18.74
C ALA A 5 -13.07 -9.77 -17.54
N PHE A 6 -11.82 -10.21 -17.32
CA PHE A 6 -11.02 -9.72 -16.19
C PHE A 6 -10.43 -8.33 -16.44
N ASP A 7 -10.08 -7.98 -17.70
CA ASP A 7 -9.58 -6.65 -18.01
C ASP A 7 -10.68 -5.58 -17.92
N ALA A 8 -11.91 -5.91 -18.38
CA ALA A 8 -13.08 -5.05 -18.16
C ALA A 8 -13.43 -4.92 -16.67
N ALA A 9 -13.20 -5.98 -15.88
CA ALA A 9 -13.47 -5.99 -14.45
C ALA A 9 -12.54 -5.06 -13.65
N VAL A 10 -11.33 -4.77 -14.12
CA VAL A 10 -10.45 -3.77 -13.50
C VAL A 10 -11.09 -2.39 -13.53
N ALA A 11 -11.69 -2.00 -14.66
CA ALA A 11 -12.43 -0.74 -14.77
C ALA A 11 -13.68 -0.69 -13.86
N ALA A 12 -14.22 -1.86 -13.51
CA ALA A 12 -15.31 -2.03 -12.56
C ALA A 12 -14.83 -2.19 -11.09
N GLY A 13 -13.53 -2.04 -10.81
CA GLY A 13 -12.98 -2.00 -9.45
C GLY A 13 -12.45 -3.34 -8.92
N VAL A 14 -12.30 -4.38 -9.75
CA VAL A 14 -11.69 -5.64 -9.32
C VAL A 14 -10.17 -5.49 -9.17
N SER A 15 -9.64 -5.84 -7.99
CA SER A 15 -8.22 -5.72 -7.64
C SER A 15 -7.56 -7.05 -7.33
N HIS A 16 -6.22 -7.02 -7.22
CA HIS A 16 -5.42 -8.15 -6.75
C HIS A 16 -5.88 -8.64 -5.36
N GLU A 17 -6.14 -7.71 -4.45
CA GLU A 17 -6.48 -7.94 -3.06
C GLU A 17 -7.87 -8.55 -2.91
N LEU A 18 -8.82 -8.15 -3.77
CA LEU A 18 -10.13 -8.79 -3.84
C LEU A 18 -10.00 -10.24 -4.30
N ALA A 19 -9.20 -10.51 -5.34
CA ALA A 19 -8.97 -11.86 -5.83
C ALA A 19 -8.28 -12.76 -4.77
N GLU A 20 -7.27 -12.25 -4.07
CA GLU A 20 -6.62 -12.98 -2.97
C GLU A 20 -7.58 -13.26 -1.79
N SER A 21 -8.45 -12.30 -1.45
CA SER A 21 -9.47 -12.48 -0.41
C SER A 21 -10.46 -13.58 -0.79
N LEU A 22 -10.91 -13.63 -2.05
CA LEU A 22 -11.76 -14.70 -2.55
C LEU A 22 -11.05 -16.07 -2.52
N VAL A 23 -9.76 -16.13 -2.89
CA VAL A 23 -8.95 -17.35 -2.76
C VAL A 23 -8.88 -17.82 -1.30
N ALA A 24 -8.74 -16.90 -0.35
CA ALA A 24 -8.68 -17.22 1.07
C ALA A 24 -10.01 -17.78 1.59
N LEU A 25 -11.15 -17.19 1.18
CA LEU A 25 -12.48 -17.61 1.60
C LEU A 25 -12.89 -18.96 1.03
N VAL A 26 -12.53 -19.25 -0.23
CA VAL A 26 -12.93 -20.49 -0.91
C VAL A 26 -12.03 -21.66 -0.54
N ARG A 27 -10.76 -21.40 -0.23
CA ARG A 27 -9.78 -22.45 0.10
C ARG A 27 -10.22 -23.22 1.34
N GLY A 28 -10.37 -24.54 1.20
CA GLY A 28 -10.76 -25.42 2.30
C GLY A 28 -12.26 -25.41 2.60
N SER A 29 -13.06 -24.73 1.79
CA SER A 29 -14.53 -24.84 1.79
C SER A 29 -15.01 -25.76 0.66
N GLU A 30 -16.24 -26.26 0.75
CA GLU A 30 -16.93 -26.93 -0.37
C GLU A 30 -17.47 -25.93 -1.42
N GLY A 31 -17.50 -24.66 -1.05
CA GLY A 31 -17.95 -23.53 -1.85
C GLY A 31 -18.24 -22.32 -0.94
N ALA A 32 -18.22 -21.12 -1.52
CA ALA A 32 -18.51 -19.88 -0.81
C ALA A 32 -19.51 -19.03 -1.61
N ARG A 33 -20.56 -18.55 -0.95
CA ARG A 33 -21.52 -17.60 -1.52
C ARG A 33 -21.21 -16.20 -0.98
N ILE A 34 -20.79 -15.30 -1.85
CA ILE A 34 -20.36 -13.94 -1.52
C ILE A 34 -21.47 -12.96 -1.87
N THR A 35 -21.79 -12.05 -0.95
CA THR A 35 -22.68 -10.90 -1.19
C THR A 35 -21.98 -9.61 -0.84
N VAL A 36 -22.31 -8.54 -1.55
CA VAL A 36 -21.85 -7.18 -1.24
C VAL A 36 -23.09 -6.37 -0.92
N GLY A 37 -23.03 -5.58 0.15
CA GLY A 37 -24.13 -4.73 0.60
C GLY A 37 -23.63 -3.34 0.96
N TRP A 38 -24.51 -2.35 0.87
CA TRP A 38 -24.25 -1.01 1.35
C TRP A 38 -24.33 -0.98 2.88
N ALA A 39 -23.44 -0.21 3.51
CA ALA A 39 -23.50 -0.02 4.96
C ALA A 39 -24.86 0.61 5.34
N PRO A 40 -25.63 0.05 6.30
CA PRO A 40 -26.96 0.54 6.63
C PRO A 40 -26.99 2.03 7.01
N ALA A 41 -25.94 2.50 7.69
CA ALA A 41 -25.82 3.88 8.14
C ALA A 41 -25.48 4.88 7.00
N ALA A 42 -24.86 4.42 5.92
CA ALA A 42 -24.47 5.26 4.79
C ALA A 42 -25.54 5.33 3.69
N GLY A 43 -26.42 4.32 3.64
CA GLY A 43 -27.43 4.20 2.58
C GLY A 43 -26.82 3.87 1.22
N VAL A 44 -27.66 3.90 0.17
CA VAL A 44 -27.25 3.63 -1.21
C VAL A 44 -26.79 4.94 -1.86
N PRO A 45 -25.57 5.03 -2.44
CA PRO A 45 -25.13 6.22 -3.16
C PRO A 45 -26.00 6.54 -4.38
N GLU A 46 -26.13 7.82 -4.73
CA GLU A 46 -26.88 8.25 -5.91
C GLU A 46 -26.28 7.66 -7.20
N GLY A 47 -27.15 7.12 -8.07
CA GLY A 47 -26.75 6.50 -9.33
C GLY A 47 -26.31 5.03 -9.21
N CYS A 48 -26.23 4.46 -8.01
CA CYS A 48 -26.01 3.03 -7.80
C CYS A 48 -27.31 2.22 -7.95
N GLY A 49 -27.25 1.12 -8.70
CA GLY A 49 -28.38 0.20 -8.88
C GLY A 49 -28.63 -0.73 -7.68
N ALA A 50 -29.60 -1.64 -7.85
CA ALA A 50 -29.86 -2.69 -6.87
C ALA A 50 -28.59 -3.55 -6.63
N LEU A 51 -28.45 -4.06 -5.40
CA LEU A 51 -27.36 -4.97 -5.05
C LEU A 51 -27.36 -6.19 -5.98
N ALA A 52 -26.18 -6.60 -6.40
CA ALA A 52 -26.03 -7.76 -7.26
C ALA A 52 -26.44 -9.04 -6.54
N GLU A 53 -26.95 -10.00 -7.30
CA GLU A 53 -27.23 -11.35 -6.81
C GLU A 53 -25.96 -11.98 -6.19
N PRO A 54 -26.12 -12.83 -5.15
CA PRO A 54 -24.99 -13.52 -4.54
C PRO A 54 -24.18 -14.31 -5.58
N VAL A 55 -22.87 -14.18 -5.53
CA VAL A 55 -21.96 -14.91 -6.42
C VAL A 55 -21.45 -16.15 -5.71
N GLU A 56 -21.60 -17.30 -6.36
CA GLU A 56 -21.09 -18.57 -5.87
C GLU A 56 -19.70 -18.87 -6.43
N PHE A 57 -18.80 -19.26 -5.53
CA PHE A 57 -17.47 -19.72 -5.85
C PHE A 57 -17.30 -21.15 -5.37
N THR A 58 -16.66 -21.96 -6.20
CA THR A 58 -16.34 -23.35 -5.92
C THR A 58 -14.83 -23.56 -5.85
N PRO A 59 -14.35 -24.66 -5.26
CA PRO A 59 -12.93 -25.02 -5.31
C PRO A 59 -12.35 -25.11 -6.74
N GLY A 60 -13.21 -25.35 -7.74
CA GLY A 60 -12.85 -25.36 -9.16
C GLY A 60 -12.43 -24.00 -9.70
N ASP A 61 -12.83 -22.90 -9.06
CA ASP A 61 -12.52 -21.53 -9.48
C ASP A 61 -11.16 -21.04 -8.95
N LEU A 62 -10.59 -21.75 -7.97
CA LEU A 62 -9.32 -21.37 -7.33
C LEU A 62 -8.15 -21.18 -8.32
N PRO A 63 -7.96 -22.01 -9.37
CA PRO A 63 -6.91 -21.77 -10.36
C PRO A 63 -7.10 -20.44 -11.10
N ALA A 64 -8.32 -20.13 -11.53
CA ALA A 64 -8.64 -18.91 -12.26
C ALA A 64 -8.49 -17.66 -11.38
N LEU A 65 -8.92 -17.73 -10.11
CA LEU A 65 -8.75 -16.63 -9.16
C LEU A 65 -7.28 -16.33 -8.88
N ARG A 66 -6.43 -17.36 -8.73
CA ARG A 66 -4.98 -17.18 -8.56
C ARG A 66 -4.32 -16.58 -9.79
N GLU A 67 -4.74 -17.01 -10.98
CA GLU A 67 -4.22 -16.46 -12.23
C GLU A 67 -4.62 -14.98 -12.39
N ALA A 68 -5.87 -14.63 -12.09
CA ALA A 68 -6.36 -13.25 -12.07
C ALA A 68 -5.59 -12.40 -11.06
N ALA A 69 -5.41 -12.87 -9.82
CA ALA A 69 -4.62 -12.19 -8.81
C ALA A 69 -3.19 -11.90 -9.30
N ALA A 70 -2.52 -12.90 -9.89
CA ALA A 70 -1.17 -12.73 -10.43
C ALA A 70 -1.14 -11.77 -11.63
N ARG A 71 -2.19 -11.74 -12.47
CA ARG A 71 -2.34 -10.79 -13.58
C ARG A 71 -2.51 -9.37 -13.07
N TYR A 72 -3.41 -9.14 -12.12
CA TYR A 72 -3.64 -7.81 -11.54
C TYR A 72 -2.39 -7.26 -10.89
N LEU A 73 -1.63 -8.10 -10.18
CA LEU A 73 -0.34 -7.68 -9.62
C LEU A 73 0.68 -7.31 -10.70
N ARG A 74 0.70 -8.01 -11.85
CA ARG A 74 1.57 -7.64 -12.98
C ARG A 74 1.09 -6.40 -13.73
N ALA A 75 -0.22 -6.18 -13.75
CA ALA A 75 -0.86 -5.06 -14.42
C ALA A 75 -0.90 -3.79 -13.55
N GLU A 76 -0.63 -3.89 -12.24
CA GLU A 76 -0.66 -2.74 -11.35
C GLU A 76 0.35 -1.69 -11.85
N PRO A 77 -0.14 -0.49 -12.24
CA PRO A 77 0.71 0.48 -12.90
C PRO A 77 1.77 0.99 -11.92
N SER A 78 3.03 0.79 -12.28
CA SER A 78 4.15 1.39 -11.58
C SER A 78 4.14 2.90 -11.83
N VAL A 79 3.68 3.69 -10.85
CA VAL A 79 3.51 5.13 -11.03
C VAL A 79 4.86 5.82 -10.81
N PRO A 80 5.34 6.68 -11.74
CA PRO A 80 6.51 7.50 -11.47
C PRO A 80 6.16 8.50 -10.35
N VAL A 81 6.91 8.46 -9.26
CA VAL A 81 6.71 9.31 -8.08
C VAL A 81 8.00 9.98 -7.69
N ARG A 82 7.86 11.15 -7.05
CA ARG A 82 8.95 11.86 -6.39
C ARG A 82 8.65 11.91 -4.90
N ILE A 83 9.31 11.04 -4.15
CA ILE A 83 9.08 10.88 -2.72
C ILE A 83 10.04 11.79 -1.96
N THR A 84 9.52 12.53 -0.99
CA THR A 84 10.32 13.17 0.06
C THR A 84 10.12 12.40 1.35
N GLY A 85 11.20 11.97 2.01
CA GLY A 85 11.11 11.14 3.20
C GLY A 85 12.37 11.13 4.04
N THR A 86 12.24 10.71 5.30
CA THR A 86 13.38 10.55 6.21
C THR A 86 13.87 9.11 6.21
N VAL A 87 15.18 8.95 6.30
CA VAL A 87 15.81 7.63 6.39
C VAL A 87 15.60 7.09 7.80
N VAL A 88 14.89 5.97 7.93
CA VAL A 88 14.63 5.32 9.23
C VAL A 88 15.44 4.05 9.43
N ARG A 89 15.87 3.41 8.34
CA ARG A 89 16.70 2.20 8.42
C ARG A 89 17.52 2.03 7.15
N MET A 90 18.76 1.59 7.31
CA MET A 90 19.66 1.25 6.21
C MET A 90 20.18 -0.17 6.38
N ARG A 91 20.36 -0.89 5.28
CA ARG A 91 20.96 -2.23 5.24
C ARG A 91 21.79 -2.37 3.97
N ARG A 92 23.04 -2.78 4.12
CA ARG A 92 23.90 -3.20 3.01
C ARG A 92 24.58 -4.54 3.33
N PRO A 93 24.67 -5.50 2.38
CA PRO A 93 25.29 -6.80 2.64
C PRO A 93 26.81 -6.77 2.79
N GLY A 94 27.48 -5.80 2.17
CA GLY A 94 28.94 -5.63 2.23
C GLY A 94 29.32 -4.15 2.19
N PRO A 95 30.62 -3.82 2.19
CA PRO A 95 31.07 -2.42 2.20
C PRO A 95 30.75 -1.68 0.90
N ARG A 96 30.68 -2.39 -0.24
CA ARG A 96 30.41 -1.85 -1.58
C ARG A 96 29.14 -2.41 -2.20
N GLY A 97 28.66 -1.77 -3.26
CA GLY A 97 27.50 -2.19 -4.03
C GLY A 97 26.16 -1.67 -3.50
N THR A 98 25.09 -2.20 -4.07
CA THR A 98 23.73 -1.72 -3.78
C THR A 98 23.34 -1.91 -2.31
N GLY A 99 22.58 -0.96 -1.78
CA GLY A 99 22.02 -1.04 -0.43
C GLY A 99 20.51 -0.82 -0.44
N THR A 100 19.85 -1.30 0.60
CA THR A 100 18.42 -1.05 0.80
C THR A 100 18.23 -0.02 1.91
N VAL A 101 17.39 0.96 1.66
CA VAL A 101 16.98 1.98 2.62
C VAL A 101 15.49 1.92 2.82
N ARG A 102 15.04 2.03 4.07
CA ARG A 102 13.63 2.26 4.41
C ARG A 102 13.46 3.74 4.67
N LEU A 103 12.53 4.35 3.95
CA LEU A 103 12.12 5.73 4.13
C LEU A 103 10.78 5.77 4.85
N ARG A 104 10.63 6.71 5.79
CA ARG A 104 9.33 7.20 6.22
C ARG A 104 8.94 8.32 5.27
N VAL A 105 7.80 8.19 4.60
CA VAL A 105 7.38 9.19 3.62
C VAL A 105 6.81 10.40 4.35
N LEU A 106 7.20 11.58 3.89
CA LEU A 106 6.67 12.86 4.32
C LEU A 106 5.76 13.46 3.23
N ALA A 107 6.11 13.27 1.96
CA ALA A 107 5.33 13.77 0.83
C ALA A 107 5.59 12.98 -0.46
N GLY A 108 4.67 13.07 -1.42
CA GLY A 108 4.80 12.50 -2.77
C GLY A 108 4.30 11.07 -2.94
N ALA A 109 3.82 10.43 -1.87
CA ALA A 109 3.06 9.18 -1.91
C ALA A 109 2.23 9.03 -0.63
N GLU A 110 0.98 8.55 -0.73
CA GLU A 110 0.09 8.29 0.42
C GLU A 110 0.39 6.93 1.06
N VAL A 111 1.64 6.72 1.47
CA VAL A 111 2.09 5.47 2.09
C VAL A 111 3.04 5.80 3.22
N PRO A 112 2.94 5.17 4.40
CA PRO A 112 3.75 5.58 5.56
C PRO A 112 5.23 5.26 5.40
N HIS A 113 5.55 4.14 4.72
CA HIS A 113 6.91 3.66 4.55
C HIS A 113 7.15 3.08 3.16
N VAL A 114 8.37 3.28 2.64
CA VAL A 114 8.79 2.72 1.36
C VAL A 114 10.19 2.10 1.48
N ARG A 115 10.37 0.93 0.86
CA ARG A 115 11.70 0.33 0.66
C ARG A 115 12.28 0.79 -0.67
N VAL A 116 13.49 1.32 -0.63
CA VAL A 116 14.21 1.82 -1.79
C VAL A 116 15.50 1.01 -1.93
N ALA A 117 15.76 0.50 -3.14
CA ALA A 117 17.07 -0.03 -3.49
C ALA A 117 17.89 1.09 -4.12
N LEU A 118 19.05 1.40 -3.54
CA LEU A 118 19.95 2.44 -4.00
C LEU A 118 21.25 1.82 -4.49
N ASP A 119 21.85 2.45 -5.48
CA ASP A 119 23.21 2.18 -5.89
C ASP A 119 24.22 2.63 -4.83
N GLU A 120 25.51 2.51 -5.14
CA GLU A 120 26.55 2.79 -4.15
C GLU A 120 26.52 4.27 -3.72
N GLU A 121 26.38 5.17 -4.68
CA GLU A 121 26.39 6.62 -4.45
C GLU A 121 25.14 7.08 -3.71
N GLY A 122 23.96 6.68 -4.19
CA GLY A 122 22.71 7.08 -3.57
C GLY A 122 22.60 6.59 -2.12
N TYR A 123 23.13 5.41 -1.82
CA TYR A 123 23.19 4.92 -0.45
C TYR A 123 24.13 5.74 0.44
N ARG A 124 25.27 6.24 -0.09
CA ARG A 124 26.15 7.15 0.66
C ARG A 124 25.44 8.47 0.97
N ILE A 125 24.74 9.04 -0.01
CA ILE A 125 23.95 10.27 0.15
C ILE A 125 22.87 10.07 1.22
N ALA A 126 22.11 8.97 1.16
CA ALA A 126 21.10 8.63 2.15
C ALA A 126 21.70 8.48 3.56
N GLY A 127 22.90 7.87 3.67
CA GLY A 127 23.60 7.72 4.94
C GLY A 127 24.03 9.06 5.52
N HIS A 128 24.57 9.95 4.68
CA HIS A 128 24.92 11.30 5.14
C HIS A 128 23.69 12.07 5.60
N ALA A 129 22.62 12.09 4.79
CA ALA A 129 21.36 12.75 5.13
C ALA A 129 20.76 12.23 6.45
N HIS A 130 20.83 10.91 6.70
CA HIS A 130 20.42 10.32 7.97
C HIS A 130 21.24 10.85 9.15
N LEU A 131 22.57 10.92 9.01
CA LEU A 131 23.46 11.42 10.06
C LEU A 131 23.23 12.89 10.40
N VAL A 132 22.91 13.71 9.39
CA VAL A 132 22.63 15.15 9.58
C VAL A 132 21.15 15.46 9.82
N GLY A 133 20.29 14.44 9.93
CA GLY A 133 18.86 14.59 10.20
C GLY A 133 18.05 15.23 9.07
N LEU A 134 18.55 15.20 7.84
CA LEU A 134 17.88 15.81 6.68
C LEU A 134 16.99 14.79 5.95
N PRO A 135 15.80 15.20 5.48
CA PRO A 135 15.02 14.38 4.57
C PRO A 135 15.71 14.28 3.20
N VAL A 136 15.44 13.19 2.50
CA VAL A 136 15.89 12.96 1.13
C VAL A 136 14.71 13.00 0.18
N ARG A 137 14.95 13.54 -1.01
CA ARG A 137 14.05 13.45 -2.14
C ARG A 137 14.59 12.44 -3.13
N VAL A 138 13.74 11.55 -3.61
CA VAL A 138 14.11 10.47 -4.53
C VAL A 138 13.03 10.30 -5.59
N LEU A 139 13.46 10.11 -6.83
CA LEU A 139 12.57 9.81 -7.94
C LEU A 139 12.63 8.32 -8.25
N GLY A 140 11.50 7.72 -8.57
CA GLY A 140 11.44 6.32 -8.97
C GLY A 140 10.03 5.89 -9.30
N ARG A 141 9.81 4.58 -9.40
CA ARG A 141 8.50 4.00 -9.67
C ARG A 141 7.99 3.30 -8.43
N LEU A 142 6.79 3.67 -7.99
CA LEU A 142 6.15 3.04 -6.84
C LEU A 142 5.44 1.77 -7.29
N GLU A 143 5.81 0.65 -6.68
CA GLU A 143 5.20 -0.66 -6.91
C GLU A 143 4.54 -1.14 -5.61
N SER A 144 3.32 -1.70 -5.68
CA SER A 144 2.79 -2.54 -4.59
C SER A 144 3.28 -3.95 -4.78
N ARG A 145 3.78 -4.57 -3.73
CA ARG A 145 3.99 -6.02 -3.73
C ARG A 145 3.64 -6.58 -2.36
N GLY A 146 2.47 -7.23 -2.27
CA GLY A 146 2.06 -7.98 -1.09
C GLY A 146 2.02 -7.15 0.20
N GLY A 147 1.39 -5.97 0.15
CA GLY A 147 1.22 -5.09 1.32
C GLY A 147 2.39 -4.15 1.63
N PHE A 148 3.53 -4.28 0.93
CA PHE A 148 4.64 -3.33 1.04
C PHE A 148 4.84 -2.56 -0.26
N ARG A 149 5.03 -1.24 -0.12
CA ARG A 149 5.33 -0.36 -1.24
C ARG A 149 6.84 -0.26 -1.43
N ARG A 150 7.30 -0.52 -2.65
CA ARG A 150 8.71 -0.48 -3.03
C ARG A 150 8.92 0.60 -4.08
N LEU A 151 9.99 1.37 -3.93
CA LEU A 151 10.46 2.26 -4.99
C LEU A 151 11.52 1.51 -5.81
N THR A 152 11.25 1.31 -7.09
CA THR A 152 12.18 0.74 -8.08
C THR A 152 12.70 1.83 -9.00
N GLY A 153 13.86 1.59 -9.64
CA GLY A 153 14.51 2.58 -10.51
C GLY A 153 14.84 3.88 -9.79
N ALA A 154 15.17 3.80 -8.49
CA ALA A 154 15.44 4.97 -7.68
C ALA A 154 16.66 5.74 -8.22
N CYS A 155 16.46 7.01 -8.52
CA CYS A 155 17.48 7.92 -9.05
C CYS A 155 17.30 9.31 -8.45
N GLU A 156 18.28 10.18 -8.70
CA GLU A 156 18.28 11.59 -8.27
C GLU A 156 18.05 11.77 -6.75
N ILE A 157 18.65 10.90 -5.93
CA ILE A 157 18.56 11.07 -4.49
C ILE A 157 19.33 12.31 -4.04
N THR A 158 18.61 13.25 -3.42
CA THR A 158 19.16 14.54 -3.01
C THR A 158 18.72 14.87 -1.58
N PRO A 159 19.62 15.29 -0.69
CA PRO A 159 19.23 15.86 0.60
C PRO A 159 18.46 17.16 0.35
N VAL A 160 17.32 17.32 1.02
CA VAL A 160 16.52 18.54 0.95
C VAL A 160 16.72 19.32 2.24
N GLN A 161 17.18 20.57 2.10
CA GLN A 161 17.11 21.54 3.18
C GLN A 161 15.66 21.98 3.31
N VAL A 162 15.01 21.55 4.37
CA VAL A 162 13.66 22.00 4.71
C VAL A 162 13.85 23.07 5.78
N ASP A 163 13.33 24.26 5.53
CA ASP A 163 13.35 25.32 6.55
C ASP A 163 12.59 24.87 7.80
N ASP A 164 12.89 25.48 8.95
CA ASP A 164 12.34 25.06 10.24
C ASP A 164 10.80 25.07 10.26
N ALA A 165 10.17 25.97 9.51
CA ALA A 165 8.73 26.11 9.43
C ALA A 165 8.07 24.98 8.61
N GLU A 166 8.69 24.56 7.52
CA GLU A 166 8.21 23.46 6.70
C GLU A 166 8.51 22.10 7.36
N ARG A 167 9.61 22.00 8.12
CA ARG A 167 9.87 20.83 8.97
C ARG A 167 8.79 20.70 10.05
N ASP A 168 8.40 21.78 10.71
CA ASP A 168 7.35 21.75 11.74
C ASP A 168 5.98 21.42 11.14
N ARG A 169 5.66 21.91 9.93
CA ARG A 169 4.43 21.51 9.22
C ARG A 169 4.44 20.03 8.84
N LEU A 170 5.57 19.50 8.36
CA LEU A 170 5.71 18.10 8.00
C LEU A 170 5.71 17.17 9.23
N LEU A 171 6.30 17.60 10.35
CA LEU A 171 6.23 16.90 11.63
C LEU A 171 4.79 16.90 12.19
N LYS A 172 4.08 18.02 12.05
CA LYS A 172 2.67 18.13 12.48
C LYS A 172 1.74 17.24 11.67
N ALA A 173 1.87 17.21 10.34
CA ALA A 173 1.12 16.30 9.48
C ALA A 173 1.40 14.81 9.83
N VAL A 174 2.66 14.51 10.18
CA VAL A 174 3.06 13.18 10.64
C VAL A 174 2.42 12.80 11.98
N GLN A 175 2.28 13.75 12.90
CA GLN A 175 1.68 13.53 14.21
C GLN A 175 0.16 13.33 14.11
N GLU A 176 -0.51 14.11 13.27
CA GLU A 176 -1.94 13.96 12.97
C GLU A 176 -2.26 12.58 12.37
N HIS A 177 -1.42 12.05 11.48
CA HIS A 177 -1.60 10.69 10.94
C HIS A 177 -1.36 9.57 11.97
N VAL A 178 -0.45 9.77 12.94
CA VAL A 178 -0.21 8.82 14.04
C VAL A 178 -1.36 8.87 15.05
N GLU A 179 -1.89 10.06 15.33
CA GLU A 179 -3.05 10.25 16.20
C GLU A 179 -4.32 9.66 15.59
N VAL A 180 -4.54 9.82 14.27
CA VAL A 180 -5.65 9.16 13.56
C VAL A 180 -5.50 7.63 13.57
N ALA A 181 -4.27 7.09 13.41
CA ALA A 181 -4.02 5.66 13.50
C ALA A 181 -4.23 5.12 14.93
N ALA A 182 -3.83 5.87 15.96
CA ALA A 182 -4.05 5.51 17.37
C ALA A 182 -5.52 5.63 17.77
N PHE A 183 -6.24 6.64 17.27
CA PHE A 183 -7.68 6.82 17.52
C PHE A 183 -8.51 5.69 16.90
N LEU A 184 -8.11 5.16 15.75
CA LEU A 184 -8.74 3.98 15.14
C LEU A 184 -8.54 2.70 15.97
N GLU A 185 -7.38 2.53 16.63
CA GLU A 185 -7.14 1.39 17.52
C GLU A 185 -7.98 1.47 18.82
N GLU A 186 -8.20 2.67 19.36
CA GLU A 186 -8.95 2.87 20.61
C GLU A 186 -10.46 2.66 20.43
N THR A 187 -11.00 2.89 19.23
CA THR A 187 -12.42 2.60 18.91
C THR A 187 -12.74 1.11 18.69
N CYS A 188 -11.74 0.23 18.65
CA CYS A 188 -11.93 -1.22 18.59
C CYS A 188 -11.76 -1.94 19.94
N GLY A 189 -11.59 -1.19 21.04
CA GLY A 189 -11.33 -1.74 22.39
C GLY A 189 -12.53 -1.88 23.31
N ASP A 190 -13.70 -1.28 23.01
CA ASP A 190 -14.83 -1.28 23.94
C ASP A 190 -15.91 -2.30 23.53
N GLY A 191 -15.71 -3.54 23.98
CA GLY A 191 -16.67 -4.64 23.82
C GLY A 191 -16.69 -5.57 25.02
N GLY A 192 -16.50 -5.01 26.23
CA GLY A 192 -16.39 -5.76 27.48
C GLY A 192 -17.34 -5.25 28.56
N ASP A 193 -18.65 -5.19 28.28
CA ASP A 193 -19.67 -5.15 29.33
C ASP A 193 -20.60 -6.36 29.20
N CYS A 194 -20.50 -7.25 30.19
CA CYS A 194 -21.50 -8.27 30.49
C CYS A 194 -21.77 -8.22 32.00
N GLY A 195 -22.56 -7.25 32.47
CA GLY A 195 -23.44 -7.47 33.64
C GLY A 195 -24.51 -8.52 33.29
N ASN A 196 -25.06 -9.33 34.19
CA ASN A 196 -25.21 -9.29 35.64
C ASN A 196 -25.29 -10.72 36.18
#